data_AF-A0A6M0AK44-F1
#
_entry.id   AF-A0A6M0AK44-F1
#
_cell.length_a   1.000
_cell.length_b   1.000
_cell.length_c   1.000
_cell.angle_alpha   90.00
_cell.angle_beta   90.00
_cell.angle_gamma   90.00
#
_symmetry.space_group_name_H-M   'P 1'
#
loop_
_entity.id
_entity.type
_entity.pdbx_description
1 polymer ?
#
loop_
_entity_poly.entity_id
_entity_poly.type
_entity_poly.pdbx_seq_one_letter_code
_entity_poly.pdbx_strand_id
1 'polypeptide(L)'
;HPLNPPGEFPQDEASRWYEIMLGSGIYTFRNYLLFRYRFLFPIFLFLWNRVYRKGSTQPIIGKDVQDKALDDSFREFVSSQTMQELLDKYQGISISDAREIKKHVNIPVICTGGFQQASYIREAISEGFCDAVSIARPLVANNDLVQQFQQGKDLPDRPCTYCNRCLLNALQNPLGCYDVRRYNDDHDKMIEQVMTVFDPPPFS
;
A
#
# COMPACT_ATOMS: atom_id res chain seq x y z
N HIS A 1 -3.97 -5.07 12.38
CA HIS A 1 -4.77 -6.21 11.86
C HIS A 1 -4.49 -6.33 10.36
N PRO A 2 -4.39 -7.54 9.75
CA PRO A 2 -4.06 -7.69 8.32
C PRO A 2 -5.05 -7.05 7.34
N LEU A 3 -6.24 -6.68 7.79
CA LEU A 3 -7.31 -6.17 6.92
C LEU A 3 -7.17 -4.67 6.62
N ASN A 4 -6.50 -3.89 7.48
CA ASN A 4 -6.33 -2.46 7.26
C ASN A 4 -5.04 -1.92 7.94
N PRO A 5 -4.05 -1.43 7.19
CA PRO A 5 -4.00 -1.48 5.72
C PRO A 5 -3.76 -2.92 5.23
N PRO A 6 -4.50 -3.38 4.20
CA PRO A 6 -4.28 -4.70 3.61
C PRO A 6 -2.95 -4.75 2.86
N GLY A 7 -2.26 -5.88 2.91
CA GLY A 7 -0.96 -6.04 2.25
C GLY A 7 -0.08 -7.07 2.93
N GLU A 8 1.15 -7.18 2.45
CA GLU A 8 2.16 -8.04 3.06
C GLU A 8 2.64 -7.47 4.41
N PHE A 9 3.20 -8.33 5.24
CA PHE A 9 3.85 -7.93 6.49
C PHE A 9 5.37 -7.92 6.29
N PRO A 10 6.04 -6.75 6.30
CA PRO A 10 7.47 -6.65 6.03
C PRO A 10 8.26 -7.10 7.27
N GLN A 11 8.67 -8.37 7.28
CA GLN A 11 9.35 -9.00 8.42
C GLN A 11 10.64 -8.30 8.81
N ASP A 12 11.46 -7.98 7.81
CA ASP A 12 12.77 -7.37 7.95
C ASP A 12 12.68 -5.98 8.58
N GLU A 13 11.73 -5.16 8.12
CA GLU A 13 11.40 -3.88 8.76
C GLU A 13 10.92 -4.10 10.20
N ALA A 14 10.00 -5.04 10.41
CA ALA A 14 9.46 -5.31 11.74
C ALA A 14 10.54 -5.73 12.74
N SER A 15 11.49 -6.58 12.32
CA SER A 15 12.63 -6.98 13.16
C SER A 15 13.46 -5.77 13.59
N ARG A 16 13.70 -4.82 12.68
CA ARG A 16 14.50 -3.63 12.94
C ARG A 16 13.81 -2.67 13.90
N TRP A 17 12.53 -2.35 13.65
CA TRP A 17 11.82 -1.36 14.45
C TRP A 17 11.42 -1.87 15.84
N TYR A 18 11.12 -3.16 15.97
CA TYR A 18 10.81 -3.74 17.27
C TYR A 18 12.02 -3.81 18.22
N GLU A 19 13.24 -3.81 17.69
CA GLU A 19 14.46 -3.67 18.51
C GLU A 19 14.48 -2.34 19.26
N ILE A 20 14.13 -1.24 18.58
CA ILE A 20 14.14 0.11 19.15
C ILE A 20 13.02 0.29 20.18
N MET A 21 11.89 -0.40 19.99
CA MET A 21 10.73 -0.34 20.90
C MET A 21 10.86 -1.24 22.13
N LEU A 22 11.96 -1.99 22.30
CA LEU A 22 12.08 -3.00 23.36
C LEU A 22 11.87 -2.42 24.76
N GLY A 23 12.30 -1.17 24.98
CA GLY A 23 12.17 -0.49 26.28
C GLY A 23 10.78 0.08 26.58
N SER A 24 9.84 0.10 25.63
CA SER A 24 8.61 0.91 25.76
C SER A 24 7.30 0.13 25.62
N GLY A 25 7.31 -1.18 25.35
CA GLY A 25 6.08 -1.93 25.08
C GLY A 25 5.92 -3.27 25.79
N ILE A 26 4.70 -3.52 26.25
CA ILE A 26 4.29 -4.71 27.01
C ILE A 26 4.48 -6.01 26.21
N TYR A 27 4.29 -5.96 24.89
CA TYR A 27 4.42 -7.12 23.99
C TYR A 27 5.62 -7.02 23.04
N THR A 28 6.44 -5.97 23.15
CA THR A 28 7.53 -5.73 22.19
C THR A 28 8.57 -6.84 22.24
N PHE A 29 8.97 -7.29 23.43
CA PHE A 29 9.97 -8.37 23.56
C PHE A 29 9.53 -9.66 22.87
N ARG A 30 8.28 -10.10 23.10
CA ARG A 30 7.70 -11.27 22.41
C ARG A 30 7.71 -11.09 20.90
N ASN A 31 7.23 -9.94 20.41
CA ASN A 31 7.13 -9.67 18.97
C ASN A 31 8.52 -9.58 18.32
N TYR A 32 9.49 -8.94 18.99
CA TYR A 32 10.88 -8.89 18.56
C TYR A 32 11.45 -10.29 18.32
N LEU A 33 11.29 -11.22 19.29
CA LEU A 33 11.73 -12.60 19.12
C LEU A 33 11.06 -13.28 17.91
N LEU A 34 9.74 -13.11 17.74
CA LEU A 34 8.99 -13.68 16.61
C LEU A 34 9.46 -13.14 15.25
N PHE A 35 9.90 -11.89 15.17
CA PHE A 35 10.36 -11.27 13.91
C PHE A 35 11.84 -11.53 13.64
N ARG A 36 12.67 -11.54 14.68
CA ARG A 36 14.12 -11.68 14.62
C ARG A 36 14.56 -13.06 14.14
N TYR A 37 13.83 -14.10 14.53
CA TYR A 37 14.15 -15.49 14.21
C TYR A 37 13.28 -16.00 13.06
N ARG A 38 13.93 -16.31 11.93
CA ARG A 38 13.24 -16.73 10.69
C ARG A 38 12.34 -17.96 10.86
N PHE A 39 12.66 -18.87 11.78
CA PHE A 39 11.84 -20.05 12.05
C PHE A 39 10.60 -19.78 12.92
N LEU A 40 10.57 -18.65 13.66
CA LEU A 40 9.40 -18.23 14.45
C LEU A 40 8.41 -17.40 13.63
N PHE A 41 8.87 -16.75 12.56
CA PHE A 41 8.03 -15.89 11.74
C PHE A 41 6.80 -16.57 11.12
N PRO A 42 6.86 -17.85 10.64
CA PRO A 42 5.67 -18.55 10.17
C PRO A 42 4.56 -18.66 11.23
N ILE A 43 4.93 -18.81 12.52
CA ILE A 43 3.97 -18.84 13.63
C ILE A 43 3.30 -17.47 13.78
N PHE A 44 4.08 -16.39 13.69
CA PHE A 44 3.51 -15.05 13.68
C PHE A 44 2.57 -14.84 12.51
N LEU A 45 2.96 -15.20 11.28
CA LEU A 45 2.11 -15.05 10.10
C LEU A 45 0.81 -15.84 10.23
N PHE A 46 0.88 -17.07 10.74
CA PHE A 46 -0.31 -17.85 11.04
C PHE A 46 -1.23 -17.10 12.02
N LEU A 47 -0.69 -16.60 13.14
CA LEU A 47 -1.45 -15.85 14.13
C LEU A 47 -1.97 -14.51 13.59
N TRP A 48 -1.22 -13.85 12.71
CA TRP A 48 -1.59 -12.59 12.08
C TRP A 48 -2.75 -12.80 11.11
N ASN A 49 -2.68 -13.86 10.31
CA ASN A 49 -3.67 -14.17 9.28
C ASN A 49 -4.86 -15.00 9.80
N ARG A 50 -4.86 -15.45 11.07
CA ARG A 50 -5.93 -16.30 11.63
C ARG A 50 -7.33 -15.67 11.61
N VAL A 51 -7.41 -14.34 11.60
CA VAL A 51 -8.67 -13.58 11.59
C VAL A 51 -9.04 -13.17 10.17
N TYR A 52 -8.18 -13.43 9.18
CA TYR A 52 -8.48 -13.17 7.78
C TYR A 52 -9.66 -14.04 7.35
N ARG A 53 -10.82 -13.40 7.16
CA ARG A 53 -11.98 -14.04 6.54
C ARG A 53 -11.80 -13.94 5.03
N LYS A 54 -12.09 -15.03 4.31
CA LYS A 54 -12.00 -15.13 2.85
C LYS A 54 -12.69 -13.91 2.23
N GLY A 55 -11.97 -13.22 1.34
CA GLY A 55 -12.24 -11.83 0.94
C GLY A 55 -13.64 -11.60 0.38
N SER A 56 -14.13 -10.37 0.58
CA SER A 56 -15.26 -9.85 -0.19
C SER A 56 -14.92 -9.92 -1.67
N THR A 57 -15.82 -10.44 -2.49
CA THR A 57 -15.72 -10.32 -3.95
C THR A 57 -15.58 -8.85 -4.31
N GLN A 58 -14.53 -8.49 -5.05
CA GLN A 58 -14.35 -7.14 -5.55
C GLN A 58 -15.51 -6.83 -6.52
N PRO A 59 -16.32 -5.80 -6.24
CA PRO A 59 -17.49 -5.50 -7.07
C PRO A 59 -17.14 -4.74 -8.35
N ILE A 60 -15.88 -4.32 -8.51
CA ILE A 60 -15.37 -3.50 -9.60
C ILE A 60 -14.10 -4.17 -10.12
N ILE A 61 -13.88 -4.12 -11.43
CA ILE A 61 -12.71 -4.68 -12.11
C ILE A 61 -12.06 -3.54 -12.90
N GLY A 62 -10.82 -3.18 -12.56
CA GLY A 62 -10.06 -2.22 -13.36
C GLY A 62 -9.52 -2.84 -14.64
N LYS A 63 -8.84 -2.04 -15.46
CA LYS A 63 -8.20 -2.56 -16.69
C LYS A 63 -7.11 -3.57 -16.36
N ASP A 64 -6.94 -4.56 -17.24
CA ASP A 64 -5.86 -5.53 -17.14
C ASP A 64 -4.49 -4.84 -17.18
N VAL A 65 -3.60 -5.25 -16.27
CA VAL A 65 -2.22 -4.77 -16.23
C VAL A 65 -1.46 -5.31 -17.44
N GLN A 66 -1.04 -4.39 -18.30
CA GLN A 66 -0.24 -4.71 -19.48
C GLN A 66 1.26 -4.55 -19.16
N ASP A 67 2.10 -5.41 -19.71
CA ASP A 67 3.57 -5.32 -19.55
C ASP A 67 4.11 -3.93 -19.90
N LYS A 68 3.63 -3.36 -21.02
CA LYS A 68 4.01 -2.02 -21.49
C LYS A 68 3.61 -0.86 -20.56
N ALA A 69 2.74 -1.12 -19.59
CA ALA A 69 2.32 -0.12 -18.61
C ALA A 69 3.26 -0.06 -17.39
N LEU A 70 4.21 -0.99 -17.29
CA LEU A 70 5.16 -1.06 -16.19
C LEU A 70 6.58 -0.83 -16.73
N ASP A 71 7.39 -0.15 -15.93
CA ASP A 71 8.80 0.06 -16.20
C ASP A 71 9.57 -1.27 -16.18
N ASP A 72 10.56 -1.41 -17.07
CA ASP A 72 11.27 -2.68 -17.28
C ASP A 72 11.98 -3.15 -16.01
N SER A 73 12.67 -2.25 -15.30
CA SER A 73 13.36 -2.62 -14.05
C SER A 73 12.39 -2.92 -12.91
N PHE A 74 11.19 -2.37 -12.94
CA PHE A 74 10.14 -2.77 -11.99
C PHE A 74 9.62 -4.18 -12.29
N ARG A 75 9.47 -4.53 -13.58
CA ARG A 75 9.01 -5.87 -14.00
C ARG A 75 9.98 -6.99 -13.65
N GLU A 76 11.28 -6.71 -13.52
CA GLU A 76 12.26 -7.67 -13.01
C GLU A 76 11.92 -8.17 -11.59
N PHE A 77 11.26 -7.33 -10.80
CA PHE A 77 10.87 -7.66 -9.43
C PHE A 77 9.36 -8.00 -9.29
N VAL A 78 8.46 -7.26 -9.95
CA VAL A 78 7.01 -7.52 -9.94
C VAL A 78 6.50 -7.62 -11.37
N SER A 79 6.21 -8.84 -11.81
CA SER A 79 5.59 -9.08 -13.11
C SER A 79 4.21 -8.40 -13.22
N SER A 80 3.75 -8.14 -14.44
CA SER A 80 2.41 -7.62 -14.71
C SER A 80 1.32 -8.51 -14.11
N GLN A 81 1.47 -9.83 -14.21
CA GLN A 81 0.57 -10.80 -13.58
C GLN A 81 0.56 -10.66 -12.05
N THR A 82 1.74 -10.59 -11.42
CA THR A 82 1.83 -10.40 -9.97
C THR A 82 1.19 -9.08 -9.56
N MET A 83 1.38 -8.02 -10.35
CA MET A 83 0.74 -6.73 -10.09
C MET A 83 -0.79 -6.81 -10.23
N GLN A 84 -1.30 -7.52 -11.24
CA GLN A 84 -2.74 -7.79 -11.38
C GLN A 84 -3.28 -8.50 -10.13
N GLU A 85 -2.64 -9.59 -9.69
CA GLU A 85 -3.04 -10.34 -8.50
C GLU A 85 -3.05 -9.48 -7.23
N LEU A 86 -2.07 -8.58 -7.08
CA LEU A 86 -2.03 -7.62 -5.97
C LEU A 86 -3.18 -6.61 -6.02
N LEU A 87 -3.54 -6.12 -7.21
CA LEU A 87 -4.66 -5.20 -7.39
C LEU A 87 -5.98 -5.91 -7.07
N ASP A 88 -6.21 -7.09 -7.65
CA ASP A 88 -7.42 -7.89 -7.40
C ASP A 88 -7.60 -8.22 -5.91
N LYS A 89 -6.49 -8.44 -5.20
CA LYS A 89 -6.51 -8.80 -3.79
C LYS A 89 -6.71 -7.60 -2.85
N TYR A 90 -6.08 -6.45 -3.12
CA TYR A 90 -5.94 -5.37 -2.14
C TYR A 90 -6.60 -4.05 -2.51
N GLN A 91 -6.83 -3.77 -3.79
CA GLN A 91 -7.46 -2.54 -4.24
C GLN A 91 -8.92 -2.51 -3.80
N GLY A 92 -9.42 -1.36 -3.35
CA GLY A 92 -10.82 -1.15 -3.02
C GLY A 92 -11.35 -1.99 -1.85
N ILE A 93 -10.50 -2.42 -0.91
CA ILE A 93 -10.89 -3.36 0.17
C ILE A 93 -12.14 -2.93 0.97
N SER A 94 -12.41 -1.62 1.08
CA SER A 94 -13.54 -1.06 1.82
C SER A 94 -14.67 -0.52 0.92
N ILE A 95 -14.63 -0.78 -0.39
CA ILE A 95 -15.55 -0.15 -1.33
C ILE A 95 -17.00 -0.61 -1.16
N SER A 96 -17.20 -1.89 -0.82
CA SER A 96 -18.53 -2.45 -0.53
C SER A 96 -19.12 -1.83 0.73
N ASP A 97 -18.30 -1.64 1.77
CA ASP A 97 -18.72 -0.99 3.01
C ASP A 97 -19.06 0.48 2.77
N ALA A 98 -18.26 1.19 1.97
CA ALA A 98 -18.52 2.57 1.59
C ALA A 98 -19.85 2.72 0.84
N ARG A 99 -20.14 1.80 -0.09
CA ARG A 99 -21.43 1.79 -0.82
C ARG A 99 -22.59 1.55 0.13
N GLU A 100 -22.44 0.66 1.10
CA GLU A 100 -23.50 0.41 2.09
C GLU A 100 -23.75 1.65 2.94
N ILE A 101 -22.70 2.30 3.46
CA ILE A 101 -22.83 3.56 4.21
C ILE A 101 -23.54 4.63 3.37
N LYS A 102 -23.14 4.77 2.10
CA LYS A 102 -23.70 5.77 1.18
C LYS A 102 -25.20 5.62 0.95
N LYS A 103 -25.77 4.42 1.07
CA LYS A 103 -27.24 4.22 0.98
C LYS A 103 -28.01 4.90 2.11
N HIS A 104 -27.37 5.16 3.25
CA HIS A 104 -28.02 5.62 4.48
C HIS A 104 -27.65 7.06 4.87
N VAL A 105 -26.83 7.75 4.08
CA VAL A 105 -26.38 9.13 4.38
C VAL A 105 -26.56 10.05 3.17
N ASN A 106 -26.86 11.31 3.44
CA ASN A 106 -26.98 12.36 2.42
C ASN A 106 -25.73 13.28 2.35
N ILE A 107 -24.71 12.97 3.14
CA ILE A 107 -23.42 13.69 3.15
C ILE A 107 -22.40 12.95 2.28
N PRO A 108 -21.37 13.63 1.74
CA PRO A 108 -20.34 12.96 0.94
C PRO A 108 -19.60 11.86 1.70
N VAL A 109 -19.39 10.71 1.05
CA VAL A 109 -18.63 9.56 1.56
C VAL A 109 -17.29 9.46 0.83
N ILE A 110 -16.19 9.57 1.58
CA ILE A 110 -14.82 9.37 1.07
C ILE A 110 -14.32 7.98 1.48
N CYS A 111 -13.97 7.13 0.50
CA CYS A 111 -13.52 5.77 0.76
C CYS A 111 -11.99 5.68 0.77
N THR A 112 -11.40 5.07 1.81
CA THR A 112 -10.00 4.58 1.77
C THR A 112 -10.00 3.13 1.31
N GLY A 113 -9.09 2.74 0.41
CA GLY A 113 -9.10 1.36 -0.10
C GLY A 113 -7.83 0.90 -0.79
N GLY A 114 -6.73 1.64 -0.68
CA GLY A 114 -5.50 1.29 -1.42
C GLY A 114 -5.64 1.43 -2.94
N PHE A 115 -6.46 2.37 -3.41
CA PHE A 115 -6.74 2.57 -4.84
C PHE A 115 -5.50 2.97 -5.65
N GLN A 116 -5.29 2.32 -6.80
CA GLN A 116 -4.16 2.58 -7.71
C GLN A 116 -4.55 2.77 -9.17
N GLN A 117 -5.62 2.14 -9.64
CA GLN A 117 -6.04 2.19 -11.04
C GLN A 117 -7.05 3.31 -11.27
N ALA A 118 -6.80 4.16 -12.26
CA ALA A 118 -7.72 5.23 -12.66
C ALA A 118 -9.06 4.66 -13.15
N SER A 119 -9.04 3.54 -13.88
CA SER A 119 -10.24 2.81 -14.34
C SER A 119 -11.12 2.37 -13.17
N TYR A 120 -10.55 1.66 -12.19
CA TYR A 120 -11.26 1.23 -10.99
C TYR A 120 -11.83 2.41 -10.21
N ILE A 121 -11.03 3.45 -9.98
CA ILE A 121 -11.47 4.64 -9.22
C ILE A 121 -12.63 5.33 -9.93
N ARG A 122 -12.55 5.49 -11.25
CA ARG A 122 -13.59 6.14 -12.05
C ARG A 122 -14.90 5.39 -11.94
N GLU A 123 -14.87 4.06 -12.10
CA GLU A 123 -16.06 3.21 -11.97
C GLU A 123 -16.65 3.27 -10.55
N ALA A 124 -15.80 3.21 -9.52
CA ALA A 124 -16.23 3.32 -8.12
C ALA A 124 -17.01 4.62 -7.84
N ILE A 125 -16.56 5.74 -8.42
CA ILE A 125 -17.23 7.03 -8.25
C ILE A 125 -18.47 7.12 -9.14
N SER A 126 -18.39 6.74 -10.43
CA SER A 126 -19.50 6.87 -11.38
C SER A 126 -20.70 5.98 -11.02
N GLU A 127 -20.43 4.78 -10.50
CA GLU A 127 -21.45 3.83 -10.05
C GLU A 127 -21.97 4.13 -8.62
N GLY A 128 -21.51 5.23 -8.02
CA GLY A 128 -22.01 5.71 -6.74
C GLY A 128 -21.61 4.85 -5.54
N PHE A 129 -20.49 4.11 -5.59
CA PHE A 129 -19.96 3.42 -4.41
C PHE A 129 -19.43 4.41 -3.36
N CYS A 130 -18.87 5.53 -3.81
CA CYS A 130 -18.40 6.63 -2.95
C CYS A 130 -18.48 7.97 -3.72
N ASP A 131 -18.28 9.10 -3.05
CA ASP A 131 -18.18 10.43 -3.70
C ASP A 131 -16.74 10.77 -4.09
N ALA A 132 -15.78 10.24 -3.33
CA ALA A 132 -14.36 10.37 -3.61
C ALA A 132 -13.60 9.18 -2.99
N VAL A 133 -12.37 8.99 -3.47
CA VAL A 133 -11.41 8.06 -2.84
C VAL A 133 -10.33 8.85 -2.12
N SER A 134 -9.87 8.34 -0.98
CA SER A 134 -8.63 8.78 -0.35
C SER A 134 -7.53 7.77 -0.64
N ILE A 135 -6.35 8.29 -0.97
CA ILE A 135 -5.18 7.52 -1.38
C ILE A 135 -4.03 7.91 -0.46
N ALA A 136 -3.29 6.92 0.04
CA ALA A 136 -2.13 7.13 0.91
C ALA A 136 -0.89 6.45 0.32
N ARG A 137 -0.74 5.14 0.55
CA ARG A 137 0.44 4.37 0.11
C ARG A 137 0.76 4.51 -1.39
N PRO A 138 -0.22 4.48 -2.31
CA PRO A 138 0.06 4.69 -3.74
C PRO A 138 0.57 6.09 -4.06
N LEU A 139 0.11 7.13 -3.35
CA LEU A 139 0.62 8.50 -3.47
C LEU A 139 2.01 8.65 -2.85
N VAL A 140 2.29 7.97 -1.73
CA VAL A 140 3.65 7.91 -1.15
C VAL A 140 4.63 7.27 -2.13
N ALA A 141 4.17 6.29 -2.90
CA ALA A 141 4.98 5.58 -3.88
C ALA A 141 5.16 6.39 -5.19
N ASN A 142 4.13 7.13 -5.61
CA ASN A 142 4.11 7.93 -6.84
C ASN A 142 3.42 9.27 -6.52
N ASN A 143 4.20 10.31 -6.18
CA ASN A 143 3.64 11.58 -5.70
C ASN A 143 2.83 12.31 -6.78
N ASP A 144 3.12 12.01 -8.05
CA ASP A 144 2.49 12.56 -9.23
C ASP A 144 1.32 11.70 -9.78
N LEU A 145 0.89 10.67 -9.03
CA LEU A 145 -0.11 9.69 -9.47
C LEU A 145 -1.39 10.32 -10.07
N VAL A 146 -1.90 11.38 -9.45
CA VAL A 146 -3.12 12.06 -9.93
C VAL A 146 -2.87 12.79 -11.25
N GLN A 147 -1.68 13.37 -11.44
CA GLN A 147 -1.32 13.98 -12.72
C GLN A 147 -1.17 12.91 -13.81
N GLN A 148 -0.62 11.74 -13.48
CA GLN A 148 -0.56 10.61 -14.41
C GLN A 148 -1.98 10.14 -14.82
N PHE A 149 -2.93 10.08 -13.89
CA PHE A 149 -4.33 9.78 -14.22
C PHE A 149 -4.94 10.83 -15.15
N GLN A 150 -4.64 12.11 -14.91
CA GLN A 150 -5.10 13.21 -15.77
C GLN A 150 -4.53 13.11 -17.19
N GLN A 151 -3.29 12.62 -17.33
CA GLN A 151 -2.64 12.33 -18.62
C GLN A 151 -3.19 11.07 -19.30
N GLY A 152 -4.15 10.36 -18.68
CA GLY A 152 -4.78 9.18 -19.22
C GLY A 152 -4.06 7.86 -18.90
N LYS A 153 -2.99 7.87 -18.10
CA LYS A 153 -2.40 6.63 -17.58
C LYS A 153 -3.36 5.97 -16.61
N ASP A 154 -3.55 4.66 -16.76
CA ASP A 154 -4.41 3.91 -15.84
C ASP A 154 -3.69 3.54 -14.54
N LEU A 155 -2.39 3.32 -14.63
CA LEU A 155 -1.52 2.87 -13.55
C LEU A 155 -0.14 3.53 -13.75
N PRO A 156 0.59 3.88 -12.68
CA PRO A 156 1.95 4.40 -12.80
C PRO A 156 2.94 3.31 -13.23
N ASP A 157 4.06 3.72 -13.84
CA ASP A 157 5.06 2.79 -14.37
C ASP A 157 5.70 1.91 -13.27
N ARG A 158 5.69 2.40 -12.01
CA ARG A 158 6.10 1.66 -10.81
C ARG A 158 4.99 1.71 -9.73
N PRO A 159 3.99 0.83 -9.76
CA PRO A 159 2.87 0.83 -8.81
C PRO A 159 3.27 0.42 -7.39
N CYS A 160 2.51 0.85 -6.37
CA CYS A 160 2.72 0.36 -5.00
C CYS A 160 2.44 -1.14 -4.94
N THR A 161 3.29 -1.86 -4.23
CA THR A 161 3.26 -3.33 -4.08
C THR A 161 2.49 -3.78 -2.85
N TYR A 162 1.86 -2.85 -2.10
CA TYR A 162 1.18 -3.12 -0.83
C TYR A 162 2.08 -3.80 0.22
N CYS A 163 3.40 -3.60 0.15
CA CYS A 163 4.37 -4.23 1.04
C CYS A 163 4.37 -3.69 2.48
N ASN A 164 3.66 -2.58 2.73
CA ASN A 164 3.56 -1.90 4.04
C ASN A 164 4.90 -1.43 4.65
N ARG A 165 6.00 -1.43 3.89
CA ARG A 165 7.30 -0.92 4.37
C ARG A 165 7.24 0.56 4.76
N CYS A 166 6.51 1.37 3.99
CA CYS A 166 6.27 2.77 4.31
C CYS A 166 5.59 2.96 5.68
N LEU A 167 4.66 2.08 6.04
CA LEU A 167 3.94 2.16 7.32
C LEU A 167 4.86 1.91 8.51
N LEU A 168 5.72 0.89 8.44
CA LEU A 168 6.63 0.59 9.55
C LEU A 168 7.73 1.65 9.67
N ASN A 169 8.20 2.19 8.55
CA ASN A 169 9.21 3.24 8.54
C ASN A 169 8.68 4.59 9.03
N ALA A 170 7.41 4.93 8.77
CA ALA A 170 6.80 6.19 9.20
C ALA A 170 6.82 6.43 10.72
N LEU A 171 7.13 5.40 11.52
CA LEU A 171 7.30 5.52 12.97
C LEU A 171 8.54 6.32 13.37
N GLN A 172 9.61 6.29 12.58
CA GLN A 172 10.90 6.88 12.94
C GLN A 172 11.62 7.58 11.78
N ASN A 173 11.21 7.31 10.54
CA ASN A 173 11.82 7.88 9.35
C ASN A 173 10.83 8.83 8.64
N PRO A 174 11.34 9.72 7.77
CA PRO A 174 10.50 10.57 6.94
C PRO A 174 9.47 9.78 6.12
N LEU A 175 8.33 10.41 5.81
CA LEU A 175 7.30 9.74 5.02
C LEU A 175 7.80 9.48 3.60
N GLY A 176 7.86 8.21 3.20
CA GLY A 176 8.29 7.83 1.86
C GLY A 176 8.12 6.34 1.56
N CYS A 177 8.48 5.92 0.35
CA CYS A 177 8.43 4.52 -0.06
C CYS A 177 9.77 3.83 0.23
N TYR A 178 9.76 2.85 1.14
CA TYR A 178 10.96 2.13 1.58
C TYR A 178 11.14 0.76 0.88
N ASP A 179 10.51 0.57 -0.28
CA ASP A 179 10.71 -0.63 -1.09
C ASP A 179 11.86 -0.39 -2.08
N VAL A 180 13.09 -0.68 -1.65
CA VAL A 180 14.33 -0.40 -2.41
C VAL A 180 14.32 -0.98 -3.83
N ARG A 181 13.58 -2.08 -4.04
CA ARG A 181 13.41 -2.75 -5.34
C ARG A 181 12.76 -1.83 -6.38
N ARG A 182 11.91 -0.87 -5.96
CA ARG A 182 11.34 0.17 -6.84
C ARG A 182 12.37 1.17 -7.35
N TYR A 183 13.55 1.19 -6.74
CA TYR A 183 14.64 2.09 -7.04
C TYR A 183 15.83 1.34 -7.67
N ASN A 184 15.57 0.20 -8.33
CA ASN A 184 16.59 -0.65 -8.96
C ASN A 184 17.62 -1.16 -7.95
N ASP A 185 17.15 -1.48 -6.74
CA ASP A 185 17.97 -1.88 -5.59
C ASP A 185 19.01 -0.82 -5.17
N ASP A 186 18.82 0.44 -5.60
CA ASP A 186 19.63 1.59 -5.22
C ASP A 186 19.05 2.27 -3.97
N HIS A 187 19.66 1.97 -2.82
CA HIS A 187 19.27 2.52 -1.53
C HIS A 187 19.42 4.05 -1.49
N ASP A 188 20.45 4.62 -2.10
CA ASP A 188 20.72 6.05 -2.03
C ASP A 188 19.67 6.84 -2.81
N LYS A 189 19.25 6.35 -3.99
CA LYS A 189 18.12 6.92 -4.73
C LYS A 189 16.80 6.82 -3.97
N MET A 190 16.56 5.71 -3.28
CA MET A 190 15.39 5.56 -2.43
C MET A 190 15.39 6.64 -1.33
N ILE A 191 16.52 6.85 -0.65
CA ILE A 191 16.65 7.87 0.39
C ILE A 191 16.53 9.28 -0.19
N GLU A 192 17.15 9.57 -1.33
CA GLU A 192 17.01 10.85 -2.04
C GLU A 192 15.53 11.16 -2.30
N GLN A 193 14.78 10.20 -2.87
CA GLN A 193 13.35 10.35 -3.10
C GLN A 193 12.56 10.55 -1.80
N VAL A 194 12.85 9.78 -0.76
CA VAL A 194 12.19 9.92 0.56
C VAL A 194 12.40 11.31 1.14
N MET A 195 13.61 11.86 1.02
CA MET A 195 13.96 13.17 1.59
C MET A 195 13.29 14.35 0.87
N THR A 196 12.76 14.15 -0.35
CA THR A 196 11.97 15.17 -1.05
C THR A 196 10.73 15.62 -0.28
N VAL A 197 10.27 14.86 0.73
CA VAL A 197 9.18 15.27 1.61
C VAL A 197 9.47 16.58 2.37
N PHE A 198 10.75 16.95 2.49
CA PHE A 198 11.18 18.21 3.10
C PHE A 198 11.40 19.35 2.09
N ASP A 199 11.07 19.15 0.81
CA ASP A 199 11.24 20.13 -0.27
C ASP A 199 9.88 20.55 -0.88
N PRO A 200 9.59 21.86 -1.07
CA PRO A 200 10.35 22.99 -0.53
C PRO A 200 10.35 23.00 1.00
N PRO A 201 11.41 23.50 1.65
CA PRO A 201 11.43 23.56 3.10
C PRO A 201 10.25 24.43 3.59
N PRO A 202 9.64 24.10 4.74
CA PRO A 202 8.40 24.73 5.21
C PRO A 202 8.43 26.26 5.36
N PHE A 203 9.61 26.86 5.29
CA PHE A 203 9.89 28.28 5.50
C PHE A 203 10.86 28.86 4.45
N SER A 204 10.72 28.47 3.17
CA SER A 204 11.45 29.05 2.03
C SER A 204 10.88 30.39 1.57
#